data_AF-A0A838IL17-F1
#
_entry.id   AF-A0A838IL17-F1
#
_cell.length_a   1.000
_cell.length_b   1.000
_cell.length_c   1.000
_cell.angle_alpha   90.00
_cell.angle_beta   90.00
_cell.angle_gamma   90.00
#
_symmetry.space_group_name_H-M   'P 1'
#
loop_
_entity.id
_entity.type
_entity.pdbx_description
1 polymer ?
#
loop_
_entity_poly.entity_id
_entity_poly.type
_entity_poly.pdbx_seq_one_letter_code
_entity_poly.pdbx_strand_id
1 'polypeptide(L)'
;MSAENPFDELGLDPRLGPRELTRILQQRAERASGEERTHLQEMWRELTTRESERIRWALLAHPNASNLASDSIDALRQRVPPFVHRQSLPELVVTIEDALVLPRSDRASTTPLAPPDAFETMTMDKTR
;
A
#
# COMPACT_ATOMS: atom_id res chain seq x y z
N MET A 1 -16.14 11.40 13.11
CA MET A 1 -14.86 10.82 13.55
C MET A 1 -14.73 9.50 12.82
N SER A 2 -13.83 9.42 11.83
CA SER A 2 -13.57 8.14 11.18
C SER A 2 -12.91 7.26 12.24
N ALA A 3 -13.64 6.29 12.78
CA ALA A 3 -13.08 5.30 13.68
C ALA A 3 -11.99 4.56 12.88
N GLU A 4 -10.75 4.74 13.28
CA GLU A 4 -9.61 4.08 12.66
C GLU A 4 -9.75 2.57 12.89
N ASN A 5 -9.36 1.77 11.90
CA ASN A 5 -9.57 0.34 11.99
C ASN A 5 -8.71 -0.24 13.12
N PRO A 6 -9.27 -0.99 14.10
CA PRO A 6 -8.51 -1.52 15.21
C PRO A 6 -7.37 -2.46 14.78
N PHE A 7 -7.48 -3.12 13.63
CA PHE A 7 -6.38 -3.92 13.07
C PHE A 7 -5.23 -3.05 12.55
N ASP A 8 -5.54 -1.92 11.93
CA ASP A 8 -4.54 -0.99 11.39
C ASP A 8 -3.82 -0.28 12.54
N GLU A 9 -4.56 0.20 13.55
CA GLU A 9 -3.99 0.87 14.72
C GLU A 9 -3.04 -0.05 15.50
N LEU A 10 -3.39 -1.34 15.62
CA LEU A 10 -2.55 -2.32 16.31
C LEU A 10 -1.49 -2.95 15.40
N GLY A 11 -1.52 -2.68 14.10
CA GLY A 11 -0.68 -3.36 13.10
C GLY A 11 -0.81 -4.89 13.14
N LEU A 12 -2.03 -5.39 13.39
CA LEU A 12 -2.33 -6.82 13.50
C LEU A 12 -2.81 -7.38 12.16
N ASP A 13 -2.51 -8.66 11.91
CA ASP A 13 -3.02 -9.34 10.73
C ASP A 13 -4.53 -9.65 10.92
N PRO A 14 -5.41 -9.18 10.01
CA PRO A 14 -6.86 -9.43 10.08
C PRO A 14 -7.24 -10.91 9.97
N ARG A 15 -6.31 -11.78 9.55
CA ARG A 15 -6.51 -13.24 9.45
C ARG A 15 -6.38 -13.95 10.79
N LEU A 16 -5.89 -13.29 11.83
CA LEU A 16 -5.67 -13.90 13.14
C LEU A 16 -6.97 -14.30 13.82
N GLY A 17 -6.97 -15.49 14.43
CA GLY A 17 -8.10 -15.98 15.20
C GLY A 17 -8.26 -15.25 16.55
N PRO A 18 -9.43 -15.31 17.18
CA PRO A 18 -9.69 -14.64 18.47
C PRO A 18 -8.74 -15.10 19.59
N ARG A 19 -8.30 -16.37 19.57
CA ARG A 19 -7.33 -16.91 20.54
C ARG A 19 -5.94 -16.30 20.35
N GLU A 20 -5.51 -16.12 19.10
CA GLU A 20 -4.21 -15.54 18.76
C GLU A 20 -4.18 -14.05 19.08
N LEU A 21 -5.25 -13.32 18.73
CA LEU A 21 -5.43 -11.92 19.09
C LEU A 21 -5.33 -11.71 20.60
N THR A 22 -6.01 -12.54 21.39
CA THR A 22 -5.95 -12.45 22.86
C THR A 22 -4.53 -12.66 23.38
N ARG A 23 -3.81 -13.67 22.86
CA ARG A 23 -2.42 -13.93 23.27
C ARG A 23 -1.49 -12.76 22.93
N ILE A 24 -1.58 -12.21 21.73
CA ILE A 24 -0.73 -11.10 21.29
C ILE A 24 -1.03 -9.84 22.10
N LEU A 25 -2.31 -9.53 22.33
CA LEU A 25 -2.73 -8.36 23.09
C LEU A 25 -2.38 -8.49 24.58
N GLN A 26 -2.51 -9.68 25.17
CA GLN A 26 -2.03 -9.95 26.51
C GLN A 26 -0.52 -9.70 26.63
N GLN A 27 0.26 -10.23 25.69
CA GLN A 27 1.72 -10.06 25.66
C GLN A 27 2.12 -8.58 25.52
N ARG A 28 1.37 -7.79 24.75
CA ARG A 28 1.57 -6.34 24.65
C ARG A 28 1.16 -5.61 25.93
N ALA A 29 0.01 -5.95 26.50
CA ALA A 29 -0.48 -5.35 27.73
C ALA A 29 0.48 -5.57 28.91
N GLU A 30 1.11 -6.74 29.02
CA GLU A 30 2.12 -7.02 30.05
C GLU A 30 3.29 -6.01 30.02
N ARG A 31 3.71 -5.58 28.82
CA ARG A 31 4.82 -4.65 28.61
C ARG A 31 4.40 -3.18 28.62
N ALA A 32 3.11 -2.91 28.47
CA ALA A 32 2.55 -1.57 28.34
C ALA A 32 2.36 -0.86 29.69
N SER A 33 2.25 0.46 29.65
CA SER A 33 1.87 1.31 30.80
C SER A 33 0.38 1.15 31.16
N GLY A 34 -0.06 1.70 32.30
CA GLY A 34 -1.44 1.55 32.78
C GLY A 34 -2.50 2.11 31.81
N GLU A 35 -2.24 3.26 31.19
CA GLU A 35 -3.14 3.89 30.23
C GLU A 35 -3.22 3.07 28.94
N GLU A 36 -2.07 2.68 28.39
CA GLU A 36 -1.99 1.82 27.20
C GLU A 36 -2.64 0.45 27.41
N ARG A 37 -2.53 -0.12 28.61
CA ARG A 37 -3.23 -1.37 28.97
C ARG A 37 -4.74 -1.23 28.89
N THR A 38 -5.27 -0.09 29.33
CA THR A 38 -6.71 0.18 29.31
C THR A 38 -7.18 0.30 27.86
N HIS A 39 -6.42 1.03 27.03
CA HIS A 39 -6.68 1.14 25.60
C HIS A 39 -6.65 -0.22 24.88
N LEU A 40 -5.61 -1.04 25.15
CA LEU A 40 -5.51 -2.40 24.60
C LEU A 40 -6.67 -3.31 25.04
N GLN A 41 -7.17 -3.16 26.28
CA GLN A 41 -8.33 -3.90 26.76
C GLN A 41 -9.62 -3.51 26.04
N GLU A 42 -9.82 -2.22 25.75
CA GLU A 42 -10.99 -1.74 25.01
C GLU A 42 -11.00 -2.27 23.58
N MET A 43 -9.87 -2.17 22.90
CA MET A 43 -9.63 -2.72 21.56
C MET A 43 -9.83 -4.24 21.53
N TRP A 44 -9.29 -4.95 22.53
CA TRP A 44 -9.49 -6.40 22.67
C TRP A 44 -10.97 -6.74 22.82
N ARG A 45 -11.71 -5.98 23.64
CA ARG A 45 -13.14 -6.20 23.84
C ARG A 45 -13.92 -5.97 22.55
N GLU A 46 -13.59 -4.94 21.79
CA GLU A 46 -14.22 -4.66 20.50
C GLU A 46 -13.99 -5.81 19.49
N LEU A 47 -12.74 -6.30 19.40
CA LEU A 47 -12.37 -7.36 18.47
C LEU A 47 -12.85 -8.76 18.87
N THR A 48 -13.02 -9.05 20.16
CA THR A 48 -13.34 -10.40 20.63
C THR A 48 -14.80 -10.59 21.05
N THR A 49 -15.53 -9.52 21.41
CA THR A 49 -16.92 -9.65 21.88
C THR A 49 -17.90 -9.94 20.76
N ARG A 50 -17.73 -9.32 19.59
CA ARG A 50 -18.63 -9.46 18.43
C ARG A 50 -17.87 -9.96 17.23
N GLU A 51 -18.03 -11.24 16.93
CA GLU A 51 -17.38 -11.86 15.77
C GLU A 51 -17.75 -11.17 14.44
N SER A 52 -19.00 -10.76 14.28
CA SER A 52 -19.45 -10.03 13.08
C SER A 52 -18.76 -8.68 12.89
N GLU A 53 -18.51 -7.95 13.98
CA GLU A 53 -17.76 -6.70 13.96
C GLU A 53 -16.29 -6.95 13.65
N ARG A 54 -15.69 -7.99 14.25
CA ARG A 54 -14.33 -8.42 13.93
C ARG A 54 -14.17 -8.72 12.43
N ILE A 55 -15.10 -9.47 11.84
CA ILE A 55 -15.07 -9.79 10.42
C ILE A 55 -15.22 -8.51 9.58
N ARG A 56 -16.12 -7.61 9.97
CA ARG A 56 -16.28 -6.31 9.29
C ARG A 56 -14.98 -5.51 9.30
N TRP A 57 -14.35 -5.39 10.46
CA TRP A 57 -13.06 -4.72 10.62
C TRP A 57 -11.95 -5.43 9.84
N ALA A 58 -11.92 -6.76 9.83
CA ALA A 58 -10.94 -7.55 9.09
C ALA A 58 -11.05 -7.34 7.57
N LEU A 59 -12.27 -7.18 7.04
CA LEU A 59 -12.51 -6.90 5.62
C LEU A 59 -12.10 -5.47 5.22
N LEU A 60 -12.24 -4.52 6.15
CA LEU A 60 -11.87 -3.13 5.95
C LEU A 60 -10.41 -2.84 6.31
N ALA A 61 -9.70 -3.80 6.90
CA ALA A 61 -8.30 -3.64 7.26
C ALA A 61 -7.48 -3.58 5.98
N HIS A 62 -6.54 -2.66 5.93
CA HIS A 62 -5.59 -2.66 4.84
C HIS A 62 -4.80 -3.97 4.92
N PRO A 63 -4.46 -4.61 3.78
CA PRO A 63 -3.52 -5.72 3.77
C PRO A 63 -2.14 -5.17 4.14
N ASN A 64 -1.94 -4.87 5.42
CA ASN A 64 -0.69 -4.36 5.94
C ASN A 64 0.32 -5.49 5.90
N ALA A 65 1.38 -5.28 5.11
CA ALA A 65 2.59 -6.09 5.03
C ALA A 65 3.41 -6.02 6.34
N SER A 66 2.75 -6.09 7.50
CA SER A 66 3.41 -6.08 8.80
C SER A 66 4.04 -7.45 9.13
N ASN A 67 3.53 -8.54 8.53
CA ASN A 67 4.09 -9.89 8.66
C ASN A 67 4.62 -10.52 7.36
N LEU A 68 4.21 -10.02 6.19
CA LEU A 68 5.04 -10.17 5.00
C LEU A 68 6.13 -9.13 5.20
N ALA A 69 7.26 -9.53 5.78
CA ALA A 69 8.48 -8.73 5.73
C ALA A 69 8.47 -8.01 4.39
N SER A 70 8.47 -6.67 4.40
CA SER A 70 8.73 -5.91 3.20
C SER A 70 10.09 -6.42 2.72
N ASP A 71 10.07 -7.46 1.89
CA ASP A 71 11.24 -8.01 1.25
C ASP A 71 11.88 -6.79 0.63
N SER A 72 13.13 -6.51 1.00
CA SER A 72 13.80 -5.35 0.45
C SER A 72 13.67 -5.42 -1.07
N ILE A 73 13.62 -4.27 -1.73
CA ILE A 73 13.52 -4.23 -3.19
C ILE A 73 14.58 -5.14 -3.83
N ASP A 74 15.74 -5.31 -3.18
CA ASP A 74 16.80 -6.24 -3.58
C ASP A 74 16.45 -7.73 -3.38
N ALA A 75 15.80 -8.11 -2.28
CA ALA A 75 15.31 -9.48 -2.08
C ALA A 75 14.24 -9.87 -3.12
N LEU A 76 13.36 -8.92 -3.48
CA LEU A 76 12.39 -9.13 -4.56
C LEU A 76 13.07 -9.29 -5.92
N ARG A 77 14.06 -8.45 -6.23
CA ARG A 77 14.84 -8.54 -7.48
C ARG A 77 15.54 -9.89 -7.65
N GLN A 78 15.94 -10.55 -6.57
CA GLN A 78 16.55 -11.88 -6.61
C GLN A 78 15.54 -13.00 -6.83
N ARG A 79 14.28 -12.82 -6.42
CA ARG A 79 13.19 -13.80 -6.62
C ARG A 79 12.53 -13.68 -7.98
N VAL A 80 12.60 -12.50 -8.61
CA VAL A 80 12.14 -12.31 -9.98
C VAL A 80 13.14 -13.01 -10.91
N PRO A 81 12.73 -14.04 -11.67
CA PRO A 81 13.59 -14.65 -12.68
C PRO A 81 14.12 -13.55 -13.61
N PRO A 82 15.39 -13.60 -14.05
CA PRO A 82 15.92 -12.60 -14.98
C PRO A 82 14.96 -12.55 -16.16
N PHE A 83 14.30 -11.40 -16.33
CA PHE A 83 13.18 -11.21 -17.26
C PHE A 83 13.42 -12.01 -18.54
N VAL A 84 12.64 -13.07 -18.74
CA VAL A 84 12.72 -13.91 -19.92
C VAL A 84 12.23 -13.04 -21.07
N HIS A 85 13.19 -12.38 -21.72
CA HIS A 85 13.07 -11.54 -22.91
C HIS A 85 11.93 -10.53 -22.88
N ARG A 86 12.25 -9.23 -22.99
CA ARG A 86 11.27 -8.28 -23.55
C ARG A 86 10.84 -8.85 -24.90
N GLN A 87 9.69 -9.51 -24.95
CA GLN A 87 9.05 -9.77 -26.22
C GLN A 87 8.81 -8.40 -26.81
N SER A 88 9.35 -8.16 -28.00
CA SER A 88 8.97 -7.01 -28.79
C SER A 88 7.46 -7.14 -29.00
N LEU A 89 6.69 -6.44 -28.18
CA LEU A 89 5.25 -6.37 -28.37
C LEU A 89 5.03 -5.79 -29.77
N PRO A 90 4.10 -6.34 -30.56
CA PRO A 90 3.73 -5.71 -31.82
C PRO A 90 3.28 -4.28 -31.53
N GLU A 91 3.57 -3.38 -32.46
CA GLU A 91 3.10 -2.00 -32.39
C GLU A 91 1.59 -1.99 -32.16
N LEU A 92 1.15 -1.36 -31.06
CA LEU A 92 -0.27 -1.28 -30.75
C LEU A 92 -0.94 -0.40 -31.81
N VAL A 93 -1.72 -1.02 -32.67
CA VAL A 93 -2.58 -0.33 -33.64
C VAL A 93 -3.93 -0.13 -32.97
N VAL A 94 -4.37 1.13 -32.88
CA VAL A 94 -5.71 1.46 -32.39
C VAL A 94 -6.72 0.78 -33.30
N THR A 95 -7.58 -0.07 -32.72
CA THR A 95 -8.62 -0.76 -33.47
C THR A 95 -9.95 -0.01 -33.38
N ILE A 96 -10.89 -0.36 -34.27
CA ILE A 96 -12.22 0.27 -34.30
C ILE A 96 -12.96 0.02 -32.98
N GLU A 97 -12.71 -1.12 -32.32
CA GLU A 97 -13.30 -1.45 -31.01
C GLU A 97 -12.80 -0.49 -29.91
N ASP A 98 -11.53 -0.05 -29.97
CA ASP A 98 -11.00 0.94 -29.03
C ASP A 98 -11.68 2.31 -29.19
N ALA A 99 -12.04 2.69 -30.43
CA ALA A 99 -12.75 3.94 -30.71
C ALA A 99 -14.19 3.94 -30.19
N LEU A 100 -14.79 2.77 -29.94
CA LEU A 100 -16.12 2.64 -29.37
C LEU A 100 -16.12 2.71 -27.83
N VAL A 101 -14.98 2.44 -27.19
CA VAL A 101 -14.84 2.40 -25.72
C VAL A 101 -14.25 3.70 -25.15
N LEU A 102 -13.49 4.45 -25.95
CA LEU A 102 -12.94 5.73 -25.52
C LEU A 102 -14.04 6.80 -25.39
N PRO A 103 -14.17 7.50 -24.23
CA PRO A 103 -14.99 8.70 -24.18
C PRO A 103 -14.43 9.71 -25.18
N ARG A 104 -15.30 10.24 -26.06
CA ARG A 104 -14.94 11.29 -27.02
C ARG A 104 -14.18 12.40 -26.29
N SER A 105 -12.87 12.44 -26.52
CA SER A 105 -12.03 13.53 -26.03
C SER A 105 -12.19 14.68 -27.02
N ASP A 106 -13.21 15.51 -26.81
CA ASP A 106 -13.31 16.82 -27.44
C ASP A 106 -12.26 17.73 -26.81
N ARG A 107 -10.98 17.54 -27.18
CA ARG A 107 -9.92 18.53 -26.98
C ARG A 107 -8.97 18.55 -28.17
N ALA A 108 -9.37 19.36 -29.15
CA ALA A 108 -8.41 20.13 -29.92
C ALA A 108 -7.55 20.96 -28.96
N SER A 109 -6.27 20.62 -28.86
CA SER A 109 -5.15 21.56 -28.80
C SER A 109 -3.86 20.75 -28.73
N THR A 110 -3.31 20.48 -29.91
CA THR A 110 -1.91 20.13 -30.11
C THR A 110 -1.07 21.27 -29.56
N THR A 111 -0.47 21.10 -28.38
CA THR A 111 0.72 21.85 -28.00
C THR A 111 1.87 20.87 -28.09
N PRO A 112 2.91 21.11 -28.93
CA PRO A 112 4.06 20.23 -28.94
C PRO A 112 4.75 20.38 -27.59
N LEU A 113 4.76 19.30 -26.82
CA LEU A 113 5.57 19.17 -25.61
C LEU A 113 7.03 19.05 -26.09
N ALA A 114 7.68 20.18 -26.32
CA ALA A 114 9.13 20.22 -26.45
C ALA A 114 9.72 19.61 -25.16
N PRO A 115 10.78 18.78 -25.25
CA PRO A 115 11.51 18.40 -24.04
C PRO A 115 11.97 19.69 -23.35
N PRO A 116 11.94 19.78 -22.01
CA PRO A 116 12.56 20.92 -21.34
C PRO A 116 14.00 21.00 -21.83
N ASP A 117 14.36 22.15 -22.38
CA ASP A 117 15.74 22.48 -22.72
C ASP A 117 16.61 22.10 -21.53
N ALA A 118 17.73 21.45 -21.87
CA ALA A 118 18.71 20.94 -20.95
C ALA A 118 18.90 21.90 -19.77
N PHE A 119 18.86 21.35 -18.55
CA PHE A 119 19.26 22.03 -17.33
C PHE A 119 20.45 22.92 -17.64
N GLU A 120 20.28 24.24 -17.53
CA GLU A 120 21.38 25.18 -17.62
C GLU A 120 22.47 24.66 -16.69
N THR A 121 23.53 24.13 -17.30
CA THR A 121 24.77 23.82 -16.61
C THR A 121 25.27 25.15 -16.11
N MET A 122 24.98 25.45 -14.85
CA MET A 122 25.55 26.56 -14.10
C MET A 122 27.05 26.32 -14.05
N THR A 123 27.76 26.80 -15.07
CA THR A 123 29.20 26.90 -15.09
C THR A 123 29.57 27.92 -14.03
N MET A 124 29.85 27.44 -12.83
CA MET A 124 30.65 28.16 -11.84
C MET A 124 32.02 28.39 -12.48
N ASP A 125 32.21 29.57 -13.07
CA ASP A 125 33.55 30.05 -13.40
C ASP A 125 34.24 30.44 -12.08
N LYS A 126 35.12 29.55 -11.64
CA LYS A 126 36.07 29.79 -10.57
C LYS A 126 37.33 30.37 -11.21
N THR A 127 37.44 31.69 -11.29
CA THR A 127 38.75 32.33 -11.50
C THR A 127 38.86 33.73 -10.88
N ARG A 128 39.61 33.76 -9.76
CA ARG A 128 40.54 34.79 -9.26
C ARG A 128 40.02 36.12 -8.70
#